data_AF-A0A8X6SHT8-F1
#
_entry.id   AF-A0A8X6SHT8-F1
#
_cell.length_a   1.000
_cell.length_b   1.000
_cell.length_c   1.000
_cell.angle_alpha   90.00
_cell.angle_beta   90.00
_cell.angle_gamma   90.00
#
_symmetry.space_group_name_H-M   'P 1'
#
loop_
_entity.id
_entity.type
_entity.pdbx_description
1 polymer ?
#
loop_
_entity_poly.entity_id
_entity_poly.type
_entity_poly.pdbx_seq_one_letter_code
_entity_poly.pdbx_strand_id
1 'polypeptide(L)'
;MKNTKKHNEMCSSEQEEDERGPMPTSAIKDIFKKWDAVRAMVLEWHPNQADVSRVGNLYNDNAINYFWKILKKREKQSTLDMFFNAP
;
A
#
# COMPACT_ATOMS: atom_id res chain seq x y z
N MET A 1 29.04 -29.98 -14.73
CA MET A 1 27.60 -30.27 -14.90
C MET A 1 26.97 -30.56 -13.56
N LYS A 2 26.35 -29.55 -12.92
CA LYS A 2 25.31 -29.70 -11.88
C LYS A 2 24.45 -28.43 -11.92
N ASN A 3 23.41 -28.46 -12.75
CA ASN A 3 22.38 -27.43 -12.81
C ASN A 3 21.42 -27.67 -11.65
N THR A 4 21.23 -26.69 -10.78
CA THR A 4 20.06 -26.64 -9.90
C THR A 4 19.43 -25.26 -10.04
N LYS A 5 18.50 -25.20 -10.99
CA LYS A 5 17.50 -24.15 -11.17
C LYS A 5 16.64 -24.12 -9.91
N LYS A 6 16.86 -23.13 -9.03
CA LYS A 6 15.89 -22.84 -7.97
C LYS A 6 14.78 -21.97 -8.55
N HIS A 7 13.57 -22.39 -8.21
CA HIS A 7 12.31 -21.95 -8.78
C HIS A 7 12.16 -20.42 -8.75
N ASN A 8 11.81 -19.91 -9.92
CA ASN A 8 11.19 -18.62 -10.13
C ASN A 8 9.76 -18.70 -9.56
N GLU A 9 9.56 -18.34 -8.31
CA GLU A 9 8.25 -17.89 -7.84
C GLU A 9 8.13 -16.40 -8.17
N MET A 10 7.92 -16.16 -9.46
CA MET A 10 7.32 -14.92 -9.91
C MET A 10 5.88 -14.96 -9.38
N CYS A 11 5.66 -14.35 -8.22
CA CYS A 11 4.32 -14.00 -7.78
C CYS A 11 3.83 -12.89 -8.73
N SER A 12 3.41 -13.31 -9.93
CA SER A 12 2.60 -12.49 -10.82
C SER A 12 1.24 -12.41 -10.16
N SER A 13 1.10 -11.45 -9.23
CA SER A 13 -0.20 -11.00 -8.79
C SER A 13 -0.80 -10.21 -9.95
N GLU A 14 -1.23 -10.95 -10.96
CA GLU A 14 -2.38 -10.54 -11.75
C GLU A 14 -3.44 -10.17 -10.73
N GLN A 15 -3.95 -8.95 -10.86
CA GLN A 15 -4.96 -8.41 -9.98
C GLN A 15 -6.18 -9.33 -10.10
N GLU A 16 -6.27 -10.33 -9.23
CA GLU A 16 -7.52 -11.05 -8.99
C GLU A 16 -8.53 -9.95 -8.67
N GLU A 17 -9.50 -9.77 -9.57
CA GLU A 17 -10.63 -8.89 -9.35
C GLU A 17 -11.40 -9.44 -8.14
N ASP A 18 -11.03 -8.96 -6.95
CA ASP A 18 -11.69 -9.28 -5.69
C ASP A 18 -13.18 -8.92 -5.86
N GLU A 19 -14.07 -9.91 -5.74
CA GLU A 19 -15.52 -9.80 -5.91
C GLU A 19 -16.16 -8.70 -5.02
N ARG A 20 -15.40 -8.20 -4.03
CA ARG A 20 -15.76 -7.11 -3.11
C ARG A 20 -15.90 -5.74 -3.76
N GLY A 21 -15.55 -5.57 -5.04
CA GLY A 21 -15.57 -4.28 -5.71
C GLY A 21 -14.52 -3.30 -5.16
N PRO A 22 -14.46 -2.06 -5.67
CA PRO A 22 -13.42 -1.12 -5.30
C PRO A 22 -13.54 -0.66 -3.85
N MET A 23 -12.49 -0.86 -3.06
CA MET A 23 -12.42 -0.45 -1.65
C MET A 23 -12.78 1.04 -1.47
N PRO A 24 -13.66 1.44 -0.53
CA PRO A 24 -14.05 2.84 -0.39
C PRO A 24 -12.87 3.74 0.05
N THR A 25 -12.89 5.00 -0.38
CA THR A 25 -11.81 5.97 -0.07
C THR A 25 -11.66 6.23 1.43
N SER A 26 -12.77 6.20 2.18
CA SER A 26 -12.74 6.29 3.65
C SER A 26 -11.95 5.15 4.28
N ALA A 27 -12.16 3.91 3.83
CA ALA A 27 -11.43 2.75 4.35
C ALA A 27 -9.92 2.83 4.04
N ILE A 28 -9.54 3.34 2.86
CA ILE A 28 -8.13 3.60 2.52
C ILE A 28 -7.52 4.63 3.49
N LYS A 29 -8.22 5.74 3.75
CA LYS A 29 -7.75 6.75 4.71
C LYS A 29 -7.63 6.17 6.13
N ASP A 30 -8.53 5.29 6.52
CA ASP A 30 -8.48 4.62 7.83
C ASP A 30 -7.30 3.64 7.95
N ILE A 31 -6.90 2.97 6.87
CA ILE A 31 -5.66 2.16 6.83
C ILE A 31 -4.46 3.05 7.14
N PHE A 32 -4.34 4.21 6.49
CA PHE A 32 -3.21 5.12 6.74
C PHE A 32 -3.16 5.58 8.20
N LYS A 33 -4.30 6.00 8.76
CA LYS A 33 -4.37 6.42 10.17
C LYS A 33 -3.95 5.30 11.12
N LYS A 34 -4.45 4.08 10.91
CA LYS A 34 -4.12 2.92 11.76
C LYS A 34 -2.65 2.56 11.66
N TRP A 35 -2.11 2.58 10.45
CA TRP A 35 -0.70 2.29 10.24
C TRP A 35 0.20 3.34 10.91
N ASP A 36 -0.09 4.63 10.76
CA ASP A 36 0.67 5.70 11.41
C ASP A 36 0.66 5.54 12.94
N ALA A 37 -0.50 5.20 13.52
CA ALA A 37 -0.63 4.94 14.95
C ALA A 37 0.23 3.74 15.40
N VAL A 38 0.15 2.61 14.68
CA VAL A 38 0.98 1.43 14.98
C VAL A 38 2.46 1.75 14.86
N ARG A 39 2.87 2.44 13.78
CA ARG A 39 4.27 2.81 13.56
C ARG A 39 4.81 3.69 14.69
N ALA A 40 4.05 4.69 15.11
CA ALA A 40 4.43 5.59 16.20
C ALA A 40 4.61 4.82 17.52
N MET A 41 3.64 3.99 17.90
CA MET A 41 3.72 3.17 19.11
C MET A 41 4.91 2.22 19.09
N VAL A 42 5.14 1.51 17.98
CA VAL A 42 6.25 0.55 17.93
C VAL A 42 7.61 1.26 17.97
N LEU A 43 7.76 2.43 17.35
CA LEU A 43 9.00 3.22 17.42
C LEU A 43 9.29 3.78 18.82
N GLU A 44 8.25 4.14 19.56
CA GLU A 44 8.37 4.67 20.93
C GLU A 44 8.85 3.60 21.91
N TRP A 45 8.31 2.38 21.82
CA TRP A 45 8.49 1.36 22.85
C TRP A 45 9.53 0.29 22.51
N HIS A 46 9.92 0.13 21.24
CA HIS A 46 10.84 -0.94 20.85
C HIS A 46 12.31 -0.55 21.12
N PRO A 47 13.08 -1.41 21.82
CA PRO A 47 14.46 -1.09 22.20
C PRO A 47 15.41 -0.97 21.01
N ASN A 48 15.09 -1.62 19.89
CA ASN A 48 15.86 -1.51 18.64
C ASN A 48 15.03 -0.74 17.59
N GLN A 49 15.17 0.58 17.58
CA GLN A 49 14.45 1.46 16.66
C GLN A 49 14.89 1.30 15.20
N ALA A 50 16.14 0.88 14.97
CA ALA A 50 16.68 0.70 13.63
C ALA A 50 15.99 -0.47 12.91
N ASP A 51 15.80 -1.60 13.60
CA ASP A 51 15.11 -2.76 13.04
C ASP A 51 13.62 -2.46 12.76
N VAL A 52 12.94 -1.79 13.69
CA VAL A 52 11.54 -1.37 13.49
C VAL A 52 11.42 -0.40 12.33
N SER A 53 12.34 0.56 12.20
CA SER A 53 12.35 1.50 11.08
C SER A 53 12.52 0.78 9.75
N ARG A 54 13.41 -0.21 9.68
CA ARG A 54 13.61 -1.03 8.48
C ARG A 54 12.35 -1.81 8.10
N VAL A 55 11.72 -2.49 9.07
CA VAL A 55 10.48 -3.25 8.84
C VAL A 55 9.32 -2.34 8.45
N GLY A 56 9.20 -1.18 9.11
CA GLY A 56 8.19 -0.18 8.80
C GLY A 56 8.35 0.42 7.40
N ASN A 57 9.59 0.66 6.96
CA ASN A 57 9.86 1.12 5.60
C ASN A 57 9.48 0.04 4.57
N LEU A 58 9.83 -1.23 4.82
CA LEU A 58 9.43 -2.33 3.95
C LEU A 58 7.90 -2.46 3.85
N TYR A 59 7.18 -2.29 4.97
CA TYR A 59 5.72 -2.27 4.97
C TYR A 59 5.15 -1.08 4.20
N ASN A 60 5.77 0.10 4.33
CA ASN A 60 5.38 1.27 3.55
C ASN A 60 5.47 1.01 2.03
N ASP A 61 6.61 0.48 1.59
CA ASP A 61 6.90 0.28 0.17
C ASP A 61 6.00 -0.78 -0.46
N ASN A 62 5.70 -1.85 0.28
CA ASN A 62 4.96 -3.00 -0.22
C ASN A 62 3.44 -2.88 -0.04
N ALA A 63 2.97 -2.39 1.11
CA ALA A 63 1.55 -2.36 1.45
C ALA A 63 0.95 -0.95 1.32
N ILE A 64 1.50 0.04 2.03
CA ILE A 64 0.91 1.39 2.08
C ILE A 64 0.96 2.09 0.71
N ASN A 65 2.06 1.91 -0.02
CA ASN A 65 2.24 2.49 -1.34
C ASN A 65 1.16 2.03 -2.35
N TYR A 66 0.68 0.79 -2.25
CA TYR A 66 -0.42 0.30 -3.08
C TYR A 66 -1.69 1.15 -2.89
N PHE A 67 -2.10 1.34 -1.64
CA PHE A 67 -3.27 2.15 -1.30
C PHE A 67 -3.07 3.63 -1.65
N TRP A 68 -1.85 4.14 -1.52
CA TRP A 68 -1.52 5.52 -1.90
C TRP A 68 -1.70 5.75 -3.40
N LYS A 69 -1.26 4.80 -4.24
CA LYS A 69 -1.49 4.83 -5.68
C LYS A 69 -2.97 4.84 -6.03
N ILE A 70 -3.79 4.04 -5.34
CA ILE A 70 -5.25 4.04 -5.52
C ILE A 70 -5.84 5.42 -5.19
N LEU A 71 -5.45 6.00 -4.04
CA LEU A 71 -5.96 7.30 -3.62
C LEU A 71 -5.61 8.39 -4.63
N LYS A 72 -4.35 8.42 -5.09
CA LYS A 72 -3.86 9.37 -6.10
C LYS A 72 -4.60 9.23 -7.44
N LYS A 73 -4.91 7.99 -7.86
CA LYS A 73 -5.70 7.74 -9.07
C LYS A 73 -7.11 8.33 -8.94
N ARG A 74 -7.76 8.17 -7.79
CA ARG A 74 -9.11 8.69 -7.53
C ARG A 74 -9.14 10.21 -7.47
N GLU A 75 -8.15 10.83 -6.85
CA GLU A 75 -8.00 12.28 -6.82
C GLU A 75 -7.88 12.84 -8.24
N LYS A 76 -7.00 12.27 -9.07
CA LYS A 76 -6.87 12.67 -10.47
C LYS A 76 -8.18 12.52 -11.24
N GLN A 77 -8.91 11.41 -11.04
CA GLN A 77 -10.20 11.20 -11.69
C GLN A 77 -11.21 12.28 -11.27
N SER A 78 -11.35 12.52 -9.96
CA SER A 78 -12.25 13.54 -9.43
C SER A 78 -11.90 14.94 -9.95
N THR A 79 -10.61 15.25 -10.09
CA THR A 79 -10.15 16.52 -10.68
C THR A 79 -10.57 16.63 -12.14
N LEU A 80 -10.34 15.60 -12.95
CA LEU A 80 -10.74 15.59 -14.36
C LEU A 80 -12.26 15.70 -14.52
N ASP A 81 -13.02 14.96 -13.71
CA ASP A 81 -14.48 15.02 -13.73
C ASP A 81 -14.98 16.43 -13.41
N MET A 82 -14.34 17.13 -12.46
CA MET A 82 -14.67 18.52 -12.16
C MET A 82 -14.32 19.45 -13.33
N PHE A 83 -13.19 19.26 -14.02
CA PHE A 83 -12.80 20.08 -15.16
C PHE A 83 -13.72 19.90 -16.38
N PHE A 84 -14.11 18.67 -16.70
CA PHE A 84 -14.96 18.38 -17.86
C PHE A 84 -16.45 18.58 -17.60
N ASN A 85 -16.89 18.51 -16.34
CA ASN A 85 -18.29 18.73 -15.95
C ASN A 85 -18.52 20.11 -15.31
N ALA A 86 -17.52 21.01 -15.34
CA ALA A 86 -17.71 22.42 -14.96
C ALA A 86 -18.64 23.10 -16.00
N PRO A 87 -19.59 23.93 -15.55
CA PRO A 87 -20.56 24.61 -16.41
C PRO A 87 -19.93 25.65 -17.35
#